data_AF-A0A3Q0JJV5-F1
#
_entry.id   AF-A0A3Q0JJV5-F1
#
_cell.length_a   1.000
_cell.length_b   1.000
_cell.length_c   1.000
_cell.angle_alpha   90.00
_cell.angle_beta   90.00
_cell.angle_gamma   90.00
#
_symmetry.space_group_name_H-M   'P 1'
#
loop_
_entity.id
_entity.type
_entity.pdbx_description
1 polymer ?
#
loop_
_entity_poly.entity_id
_entity_poly.type
_entity_poly.pdbx_seq_one_letter_code
_entity_poly.pdbx_strand_id
1 'polypeptide(L)'
;MNNIKEDVTEMGLDPETWTDAAQDRLSRRGSIDQTDGRLGPGRIRDSAPSRIVNVSSVAHRYHKLDLNDLQCERNFNDWTVYANAKLCNILMTTYLSELLDSTGVTANSVHPGIVATHAFDRLQRSSPWMYAIIMVIVKNFCKTPEQGAQAQIYAACDPDLDGVSGKYFQDCRESRCIAPEAQDMRLAEQLWRKSVDLVKLTKSEINY
;
A
#
# COMPACT_ATOMS: atom_id res chain seq x y z
N MET A 1 17.27 15.64 -18.04
CA MET A 1 17.14 14.60 -17.01
C MET A 1 18.11 15.01 -15.92
N ASN A 2 17.64 15.90 -15.06
CA ASN A 2 18.51 16.55 -14.08
C ASN A 2 18.76 15.63 -12.90
N ASN A 3 19.96 15.75 -12.36
CA ASN A 3 20.59 14.79 -11.47
C ASN A 3 19.94 14.91 -10.08
N ILE A 4 19.39 13.81 -9.56
CA ILE A 4 18.68 13.75 -8.25
C ILE A 4 19.55 14.29 -7.08
N LYS A 5 20.87 14.40 -7.27
CA LYS A 5 21.80 14.98 -6.28
C LYS A 5 21.69 16.51 -6.14
N GLU A 6 21.23 17.23 -7.15
CA GLU A 6 21.18 18.69 -7.11
C GLU A 6 20.00 19.20 -6.26
N ASP A 7 18.83 18.54 -6.33
CA ASP A 7 17.62 18.95 -5.59
C ASP A 7 17.71 18.76 -4.07
N VAL A 8 18.55 17.84 -3.58
CA VAL A 8 18.69 17.55 -2.14
C VAL A 8 19.50 18.64 -1.41
N THR A 9 20.38 19.33 -2.14
CA THR A 9 21.28 20.33 -1.56
C THR A 9 20.57 21.66 -1.32
N GLU A 10 19.52 21.99 -2.10
CA GLU A 10 18.72 23.21 -1.92
C GLU A 10 17.82 23.19 -0.67
N MET A 11 17.60 22.02 -0.07
CA MET A 11 16.79 21.87 1.16
C MET A 11 17.61 21.95 2.46
N GLY A 12 18.92 22.23 2.40
CA GLY A 12 19.77 22.39 3.59
C GLY A 12 19.98 21.10 4.39
N LEU A 13 19.76 19.93 3.76
CA LEU A 13 19.95 18.62 4.38
C LEU A 13 21.26 18.01 3.88
N ASP A 14 22.16 17.68 4.81
CA ASP A 14 23.48 17.13 4.52
C ASP A 14 23.38 15.66 4.04
N PRO A 15 23.73 15.35 2.77
CA PRO A 15 23.68 14.00 2.23
C PRO A 15 24.56 13.00 2.97
N GLU A 16 25.65 13.45 3.61
CA GLU A 16 26.62 12.56 4.25
C GLU A 16 26.03 11.87 5.49
N THR A 17 25.15 12.56 6.23
CA THR A 17 24.47 12.03 7.42
C THR A 17 23.59 10.80 7.15
N TRP A 18 23.05 10.68 5.93
CA TRP A 18 22.24 9.53 5.52
C TRP A 18 23.09 8.32 5.18
N THR A 19 24.27 8.55 4.60
CA THR A 19 25.22 7.49 4.25
C THR A 19 25.75 6.80 5.50
N ASP A 20 26.09 7.58 6.52
CA ASP A 20 26.66 7.05 7.76
C ASP A 20 25.60 6.32 8.60
N ALA A 21 24.38 6.86 8.70
CA ALA A 21 23.27 6.20 9.40
C ALA A 21 22.79 4.92 8.68
N ALA A 22 22.84 4.91 7.34
CA ALA A 22 22.56 3.71 6.55
C ALA A 22 23.68 2.68 6.66
N GLN A 23 24.94 3.10 6.66
CA GLN A 23 26.10 2.22 6.83
C GLN A 23 26.21 1.65 8.25
N ASP A 24 25.87 2.41 9.29
CA ASP A 24 25.80 1.92 10.67
C ASP A 24 24.67 0.89 10.86
N ARG A 25 23.52 1.07 10.19
CA ARG A 25 22.46 0.04 10.15
C ARG A 25 22.89 -1.22 9.39
N LEU A 26 23.73 -1.08 8.37
CA LEU A 26 24.28 -2.19 7.60
C LEU A 26 25.43 -2.91 8.34
N SER A 27 26.18 -2.23 9.21
CA SER A 27 27.30 -2.80 9.97
C SER A 27 26.83 -3.57 11.22
N ARG A 28 25.67 -3.22 11.80
CA ARG A 28 25.01 -4.00 12.87
C ARG A 28 24.30 -5.27 12.37
N ARG A 29 24.39 -5.56 11.06
CA ARG A 29 23.84 -6.76 10.44
C ARG A 29 24.74 -7.96 10.81
N GLY A 30 24.46 -8.54 11.97
CA GLY A 30 25.01 -9.84 12.39
C GLY A 30 24.79 -10.89 11.28
N SER A 31 25.68 -11.89 11.24
CA SER A 31 25.79 -12.87 10.17
C SER A 31 24.43 -13.33 9.64
N ILE A 32 24.19 -13.05 8.37
CA ILE A 32 23.04 -13.55 7.62
C ILE A 32 23.19 -15.08 7.59
N ASP A 33 22.45 -15.77 8.47
CA ASP A 33 22.17 -17.19 8.30
C ASP A 33 21.46 -17.35 6.94
N GLN A 34 22.01 -18.21 6.09
CA GLN A 34 21.58 -18.38 4.70
C GLN A 34 20.20 -19.06 4.56
N THR A 35 19.43 -19.18 5.64
CA THR A 35 18.10 -19.79 5.63
C THR A 35 16.94 -18.81 5.52
N ASP A 36 17.16 -17.49 5.64
CA ASP A 36 16.05 -16.55 5.77
C ASP A 36 16.12 -15.33 4.82
N GLY A 37 15.85 -15.60 3.55
CA GLY A 37 15.41 -14.59 2.58
C GLY A 37 13.92 -14.24 2.69
N ARG A 38 13.28 -14.46 3.84
CA ARG A 38 11.82 -14.30 3.99
C ARG A 38 11.50 -12.93 4.58
N LEU A 39 10.76 -12.14 3.81
CA LEU A 39 9.92 -11.06 4.33
C LEU A 39 8.70 -11.67 5.06
N GLY A 40 8.94 -12.54 6.04
CA GLY A 40 7.89 -13.06 6.90
C GLY A 40 7.48 -12.03 7.96
N PRO A 41 6.28 -12.14 8.56
CA PRO A 41 5.80 -11.25 9.62
C PRO A 41 6.74 -11.18 10.85
N GLY A 42 7.68 -12.10 11.02
CA GLY A 42 8.68 -12.07 12.10
C GLY A 42 9.52 -10.79 12.11
N ARG A 43 10.14 -10.41 10.99
CA ARG A 43 11.08 -9.27 10.96
C ARG A 43 10.42 -7.92 11.23
N ILE A 44 9.17 -7.75 10.81
CA ILE A 44 8.45 -6.49 11.02
C ILE A 44 7.98 -6.34 12.48
N ARG A 45 7.68 -7.46 13.14
CA ARG A 45 7.38 -7.53 14.57
C ARG A 45 8.63 -7.31 15.42
N ASP A 46 9.76 -7.90 15.04
CA ASP A 46 11.05 -7.67 15.72
C ASP A 46 11.50 -6.20 15.64
N SER A 47 11.00 -5.46 14.65
CA SER A 47 11.24 -4.03 14.44
C SER A 47 10.19 -3.14 15.11
N ALA A 48 9.31 -3.68 15.96
CA ALA A 48 8.30 -2.88 16.65
C ALA A 48 8.95 -1.78 17.54
N PRO A 49 8.37 -0.57 17.61
CA PRO A 49 7.16 -0.14 16.92
C PRO A 49 7.40 0.07 15.41
N SER A 50 6.51 -0.47 14.58
CA SER A 50 6.61 -0.39 13.11
C SER A 50 5.25 -0.22 12.44
N ARG A 51 5.26 0.24 11.18
CA ARG A 51 4.03 0.57 10.44
C ARG A 51 4.04 -0.05 9.04
N ILE A 52 2.96 -0.74 8.69
CA ILE A 52 2.67 -1.24 7.34
C ILE A 52 1.73 -0.23 6.67
N VAL A 53 2.13 0.28 5.49
CA VAL A 53 1.33 1.24 4.72
C VAL A 53 1.02 0.67 3.34
N ASN A 54 -0.25 0.32 3.11
CA ASN A 54 -0.72 -0.23 1.84
C ASN A 54 -1.36 0.84 0.95
N VAL A 55 -0.88 0.94 -0.30
CA VAL A 55 -1.37 1.96 -1.24
C VAL A 55 -2.60 1.46 -1.99
N SER A 56 -3.75 2.07 -1.70
CA SER A 56 -5.04 1.87 -2.37
C SER A 56 -5.41 3.06 -3.27
N SER A 57 -6.65 3.13 -3.73
CA SER A 57 -7.20 4.13 -4.66
C SER A 57 -8.70 4.22 -4.50
N VAL A 58 -9.31 5.37 -4.77
CA VAL A 58 -10.78 5.53 -4.82
C VAL A 58 -11.48 4.54 -5.77
N ALA A 59 -10.74 3.94 -6.70
CA ALA A 59 -11.23 2.87 -7.58
C ALA A 59 -11.87 1.70 -6.82
N HIS A 60 -11.43 1.42 -5.58
CA HIS A 60 -11.96 0.34 -4.74
C HIS A 60 -13.49 0.40 -4.51
N ARG A 61 -14.12 1.57 -4.73
CA ARG A 61 -15.56 1.80 -4.54
C ARG A 61 -16.42 1.36 -5.72
N TYR A 62 -15.82 1.05 -6.87
CA TYR A 62 -16.54 0.90 -8.13
C TYR A 62 -16.73 -0.56 -8.59
N HIS A 63 -16.40 -1.54 -7.74
CA HIS A 63 -16.64 -2.94 -8.05
C HIS A 63 -16.91 -3.77 -6.79
N LYS A 64 -17.61 -4.91 -6.97
CA LYS A 64 -17.88 -5.89 -5.92
C LYS A 64 -16.95 -7.07 -6.07
N LEU A 65 -16.20 -7.38 -5.03
CA LEU A 65 -15.23 -8.47 -5.07
C LEU A 65 -15.92 -9.83 -5.18
N ASP A 66 -15.54 -10.61 -6.20
CA ASP A 66 -15.93 -12.01 -6.32
C ASP A 66 -14.78 -12.92 -5.89
N LEU A 67 -14.89 -13.50 -4.68
CA LEU A 67 -13.87 -14.40 -4.15
C LEU A 67 -13.71 -15.70 -4.94
N ASN A 68 -14.68 -16.08 -5.76
CA ASN A 68 -14.59 -17.27 -6.62
C ASN A 68 -13.89 -16.98 -7.94
N ASP A 69 -13.64 -15.71 -8.25
CA ASP A 69 -12.99 -15.25 -9.48
C ASP A 69 -12.13 -14.02 -9.20
N LEU A 70 -11.23 -14.13 -8.21
CA LEU A 70 -10.31 -13.05 -7.80
C LEU A 70 -9.44 -12.57 -8.98
N GLN A 71 -9.13 -13.47 -9.91
CA GLN A 71 -8.33 -13.20 -11.10
C GLN A 71 -9.14 -12.56 -12.24
N CYS A 72 -10.47 -12.43 -12.09
CA CYS A 72 -11.40 -11.92 -13.10
C CYS A 72 -11.27 -12.65 -14.45
N GLU A 73 -11.11 -13.97 -14.43
CA GLU A 73 -10.91 -14.82 -15.60
C GLU A 73 -12.14 -14.89 -16.49
N ARG A 74 -13.35 -14.82 -15.91
CA ARG A 74 -14.59 -14.93 -16.68
C ARG A 74 -14.90 -13.69 -17.50
N ASN A 75 -14.62 -12.51 -16.95
CA ASN A 75 -14.91 -11.21 -17.58
C ASN A 75 -13.78 -10.22 -17.27
N PHE A 76 -12.67 -10.38 -17.97
CA PHE A 76 -11.51 -9.52 -17.78
C PHE A 76 -11.81 -8.08 -18.24
N ASN A 77 -11.64 -7.13 -17.32
CA ASN A 77 -11.72 -5.70 -17.60
C ASN A 77 -10.67 -4.97 -16.75
N ASP A 78 -9.78 -4.21 -17.40
CA ASP A 78 -8.65 -3.55 -16.74
C ASP A 78 -9.07 -2.70 -15.54
N TRP A 79 -10.18 -1.97 -15.66
CA TRP A 79 -10.67 -1.12 -14.57
C TRP A 79 -11.25 -1.94 -13.43
N THR A 80 -12.03 -2.97 -13.73
CA THR A 80 -12.56 -3.90 -12.73
C THR A 80 -11.44 -4.59 -11.95
N VAL A 81 -10.45 -5.12 -12.67
CA VAL A 81 -9.28 -5.78 -12.07
C VAL A 81 -8.52 -4.82 -11.17
N TYR A 82 -8.30 -3.59 -11.65
CA TYR A 82 -7.65 -2.54 -10.86
C TYR A 82 -8.47 -2.17 -9.61
N ALA A 83 -9.78 -1.96 -9.75
CA ALA A 83 -10.68 -1.66 -8.64
C ALA A 83 -10.66 -2.77 -7.59
N ASN A 84 -10.73 -4.04 -8.02
CA ASN A 84 -10.63 -5.21 -7.16
C ASN A 84 -9.30 -5.28 -6.43
N ALA A 85 -8.17 -5.08 -7.13
CA ALA A 85 -6.86 -5.06 -6.50
C ALA A 85 -6.75 -3.97 -5.41
N LYS A 86 -7.34 -2.80 -5.65
CA LYS A 86 -7.34 -1.69 -4.68
C LYS A 86 -8.27 -1.92 -3.50
N LEU A 87 -9.39 -2.64 -3.70
CA LEU A 87 -10.24 -3.13 -2.61
C LEU A 87 -9.53 -4.20 -1.78
N CYS A 88 -8.86 -5.16 -2.42
CA CYS A 88 -8.07 -6.19 -1.76
C CYS A 88 -6.97 -5.59 -0.86
N ASN A 89 -6.31 -4.51 -1.27
CA ASN A 89 -5.34 -3.82 -0.42
C ASN A 89 -5.95 -3.27 0.89
N ILE A 90 -7.20 -2.78 0.86
CA ILE A 90 -7.89 -2.30 2.07
C ILE A 90 -8.30 -3.48 2.94
N LEU A 91 -8.93 -4.51 2.35
CA LEU A 91 -9.29 -5.75 3.07
C LEU A 91 -8.07 -6.41 3.74
N MET A 92 -6.95 -6.52 3.02
CA MET A 92 -5.68 -7.01 3.54
C MET A 92 -5.21 -6.20 4.75
N THR A 93 -5.33 -4.87 4.67
CA THR A 93 -4.98 -3.96 5.77
C THR A 93 -5.87 -4.19 6.99
N THR A 94 -7.19 -4.29 6.79
CA THR A 94 -8.16 -4.56 7.85
C THR A 94 -7.82 -5.87 8.57
N TYR A 95 -7.54 -6.94 7.83
CA TYR A 95 -7.18 -8.21 8.44
C TYR A 95 -5.81 -8.17 9.14
N LEU A 96 -4.80 -7.53 8.52
CA LEU A 96 -3.49 -7.32 9.14
C LEU A 96 -3.57 -6.55 10.44
N SER A 97 -4.47 -5.55 10.54
CA SER A 97 -4.62 -4.76 11.76
C SER A 97 -5.10 -5.58 12.95
N GLU A 98 -6.02 -6.52 12.73
CA GLU A 98 -6.50 -7.45 13.76
C GLU A 98 -5.40 -8.44 14.14
N LEU A 99 -4.72 -8.96 13.13
CA LEU A 99 -3.72 -10.00 13.26
C LEU A 99 -2.43 -9.55 13.95
N LEU A 100 -2.12 -8.27 13.83
CA LEU A 100 -0.95 -7.63 14.43
C LEU A 100 -1.33 -6.85 15.69
N ASP A 101 -2.59 -6.94 16.13
CA ASP A 101 -3.00 -6.33 17.37
C ASP A 101 -2.10 -6.80 18.53
N SER A 102 -1.79 -5.88 19.43
CA SER A 102 -0.90 -6.11 20.57
C SER A 102 0.56 -6.49 20.23
N THR A 103 0.98 -6.50 18.96
CA THR A 103 2.39 -6.77 18.55
C THR A 103 3.26 -5.52 18.47
N GLY A 104 2.66 -4.33 18.61
CA GLY A 104 3.35 -3.04 18.36
C GLY A 104 3.54 -2.70 16.88
N VAL A 105 2.99 -3.52 15.96
CA VAL A 105 2.95 -3.26 14.53
C VAL A 105 1.55 -2.77 14.13
N THR A 106 1.49 -1.65 13.41
CA THR A 106 0.23 -1.12 12.87
C THR A 106 0.14 -1.37 11.37
N ALA A 107 -1.08 -1.49 10.85
CA ALA A 107 -1.32 -1.60 9.41
C ALA A 107 -2.41 -0.62 8.98
N ASN A 108 -2.09 0.27 8.03
CA ASN A 108 -3.01 1.25 7.49
C ASN A 108 -2.97 1.28 5.96
N SER A 109 -4.03 1.78 5.36
CA SER A 109 -4.15 1.92 3.91
C SER A 109 -4.29 3.38 3.53
N VAL A 110 -3.76 3.76 2.37
CA VAL A 110 -3.71 5.16 1.94
C VAL A 110 -4.11 5.31 0.49
N HIS A 111 -4.75 6.42 0.15
CA HIS A 111 -4.91 6.88 -1.22
C HIS A 111 -4.05 8.13 -1.46
N PRO A 112 -3.14 8.11 -2.46
CA PRO A 112 -2.27 9.25 -2.75
C PRO A 112 -2.99 10.45 -3.39
N GLY A 113 -4.30 10.37 -3.61
CA GLY A 113 -5.01 11.31 -4.47
C GLY A 113 -4.84 10.97 -5.95
N ILE A 114 -5.26 11.90 -6.82
CA ILE A 114 -5.17 11.75 -8.27
C ILE A 114 -3.81 12.27 -8.71
N VAL A 115 -2.86 11.36 -8.91
CA VAL A 115 -1.51 11.68 -9.36
C VAL A 115 -1.39 11.32 -10.85
N ALA A 116 -0.81 12.21 -11.65
CA ALA A 116 -0.46 11.91 -13.04
C ALA A 116 0.56 10.78 -13.05
N THR A 117 0.10 9.56 -13.28
CA THR A 117 0.95 8.39 -13.44
C THR A 117 0.60 7.71 -14.76
N HIS A 118 1.58 7.06 -15.36
CA HIS A 118 1.42 6.20 -16.54
C HIS A 118 0.53 4.96 -16.29
N ALA A 119 -0.04 4.83 -15.09
CA ALA A 119 -0.88 3.69 -14.68
C ALA A 119 -2.13 3.51 -15.57
N PHE A 120 -2.59 4.58 -16.24
CA PHE A 120 -3.78 4.56 -17.08
C PHE A 120 -3.48 4.44 -18.58
N ASP A 121 -2.21 4.37 -18.99
CA ASP A 121 -1.84 4.32 -20.42
C ASP A 121 -2.40 3.06 -21.11
N ARG A 122 -2.55 1.97 -20.36
CA ARG A 122 -3.22 0.75 -20.85
C ARG A 122 -4.73 0.94 -21.06
N LEU A 123 -5.39 1.75 -20.23
CA LEU A 123 -6.82 2.07 -20.39
C LEU A 123 -7.10 2.79 -21.70
N GLN A 124 -6.13 3.51 -22.26
CA GLN A 124 -6.27 4.15 -23.58
C GLN A 124 -6.64 3.12 -24.67
N ARG A 125 -6.10 1.89 -24.58
CA ARG A 125 -6.33 0.84 -25.57
C ARG A 125 -7.55 -0.01 -25.26
N SER A 126 -7.79 -0.31 -23.98
CA SER A 126 -8.87 -1.23 -23.57
C SER A 126 -10.22 -0.52 -23.34
N SER A 127 -10.22 0.73 -22.90
CA SER A 127 -11.43 1.51 -22.64
C SER A 127 -11.21 3.01 -22.92
N PRO A 128 -11.21 3.44 -24.20
CA PRO A 128 -10.86 4.79 -24.60
C PRO A 128 -11.76 5.88 -24.00
N TRP A 129 -13.05 5.58 -23.81
CA TRP A 129 -14.02 6.50 -23.21
C TRP A 129 -13.74 6.72 -21.71
N MET A 130 -13.37 5.66 -20.99
CA MET A 130 -13.02 5.74 -19.57
C MET A 130 -11.67 6.43 -19.39
N TYR A 131 -10.70 6.15 -20.26
CA TYR A 131 -9.45 6.88 -20.32
C TYR A 131 -9.67 8.38 -20.53
N ALA A 132 -10.56 8.78 -21.44
CA ALA A 132 -10.88 10.19 -21.66
C ALA A 132 -11.45 10.87 -20.40
N ILE A 133 -12.37 10.20 -19.68
CA ILE A 133 -12.93 10.70 -18.41
C ILE A 133 -11.82 10.83 -17.35
N ILE A 134 -11.00 9.80 -17.18
CA ILE A 134 -9.89 9.81 -16.21
C ILE A 134 -8.90 10.91 -16.56
N MET A 135 -8.56 11.11 -17.84
CA MET A 135 -7.63 12.15 -18.27
C MET A 135 -8.18 13.56 -18.08
N VAL A 136 -9.50 13.77 -18.18
CA VAL A 136 -10.13 15.06 -17.80
C VAL A 136 -9.99 15.30 -16.30
N ILE A 137 -10.16 14.27 -15.47
CA ILE A 137 -10.02 14.40 -14.01
C ILE A 137 -8.54 14.62 -13.63
N VAL A 138 -7.63 13.83 -14.20
CA VAL A 138 -6.17 13.95 -14.03
C VAL A 138 -5.73 15.35 -14.45
N LYS A 139 -6.18 15.88 -15.59
CA LYS A 139 -5.79 17.21 -16.07
C LYS A 139 -6.23 18.35 -15.14
N ASN A 140 -7.38 18.23 -14.47
CA ASN A 140 -7.94 19.31 -13.66
C ASN A 140 -7.65 19.17 -12.15
N PHE A 141 -7.30 17.96 -11.67
CA PHE A 141 -7.13 17.66 -10.25
C PHE A 141 -5.81 16.93 -9.95
N CYS A 142 -4.82 17.02 -10.86
CA CYS A 142 -3.54 16.34 -10.68
C CYS A 142 -2.72 16.94 -9.55
N LYS A 143 -2.30 16.05 -8.65
CA LYS A 143 -1.20 16.28 -7.74
C LYS A 143 0.13 15.99 -8.43
N THR A 144 1.18 16.71 -8.03
CA THR A 144 2.55 16.31 -8.35
C THR A 144 2.90 15.00 -7.63
N PRO A 145 3.92 14.24 -8.07
CA PRO A 145 4.39 13.06 -7.36
C PRO A 145 4.69 13.32 -5.88
N GLU A 146 5.29 14.46 -5.56
CA GLU A 146 5.65 14.89 -4.20
C GLU A 146 4.39 15.11 -3.36
N GLN A 147 3.36 15.74 -3.94
CA GLN A 147 2.06 15.93 -3.30
C GLN A 147 1.30 14.60 -3.12
N GLY A 148 1.47 13.67 -4.06
CA GLY A 148 0.89 12.33 -3.99
C GLY A 148 1.52 11.46 -2.90
N ALA A 149 2.84 11.60 -2.70
CA ALA A 149 3.59 10.89 -1.68
C ALA A 149 3.21 11.32 -0.25
N GLN A 150 2.69 12.54 -0.06
CA GLN A 150 2.36 13.07 1.27
C GLN A 150 1.45 12.15 2.07
N ALA A 151 0.46 11.51 1.46
CA ALA A 151 -0.45 10.61 2.19
C ALA A 151 0.28 9.36 2.73
N GLN A 152 1.26 8.84 1.99
CA GLN A 152 2.08 7.70 2.41
C GLN A 152 3.05 8.09 3.51
N ILE A 153 3.72 9.25 3.36
CA ILE A 153 4.66 9.80 4.34
C ILE A 153 3.92 10.10 5.64
N TYR A 154 2.76 10.74 5.57
CA TYR A 154 1.88 10.99 6.72
C TYR A 154 1.55 9.69 7.45
N ALA A 155 1.03 8.67 6.76
CA ALA A 155 0.71 7.39 7.38
C ALA A 155 1.94 6.69 8.01
N ALA A 156 3.10 6.82 7.37
CA ALA A 156 4.33 6.17 7.80
C ALA A 156 5.05 6.88 8.96
N CYS A 157 4.97 8.20 9.04
CA CYS A 157 5.87 9.00 9.88
C CYS A 157 5.18 9.93 10.87
N ASP A 158 3.88 10.22 10.70
CA ASP A 158 3.21 11.19 11.57
C ASP A 158 3.02 10.62 12.99
N PRO A 159 3.53 11.28 14.06
CA PRO A 159 3.39 10.81 15.43
C PRO A 159 1.94 10.66 15.91
N ASP A 160 1.00 11.45 15.37
CA ASP A 160 -0.41 11.37 15.76
C ASP A 160 -1.06 10.02 15.35
N LEU A 161 -0.36 9.26 14.50
CA LEU A 161 -0.78 7.93 14.07
C LEU A 161 -0.10 6.78 14.84
N ASP A 162 0.62 7.08 15.93
CA ASP A 162 1.14 6.03 16.82
C ASP A 162 0.01 5.17 17.39
N GLY A 163 0.12 3.85 17.19
CA GLY A 163 -0.91 2.89 17.59
C GLY A 163 -2.19 2.90 16.74
N VAL A 164 -2.31 3.81 15.76
CA VAL A 164 -3.47 3.82 14.85
C VAL A 164 -3.33 2.69 13.84
N SER A 165 -4.31 1.79 13.79
CA SER A 165 -4.31 0.62 12.91
C SER A 165 -5.69 0.39 12.29
N GLY A 166 -5.71 -0.27 11.12
CA GLY A 166 -6.92 -0.64 10.39
C GLY A 166 -7.63 0.53 9.72
N LYS A 167 -6.96 1.68 9.56
CA LYS A 167 -7.56 2.89 8.99
C LYS A 167 -7.25 3.06 7.51
N TYR A 168 -8.08 3.88 6.86
CA TYR A 168 -7.91 4.33 5.50
C TYR A 168 -7.71 5.84 5.50
N PHE A 169 -6.63 6.30 4.88
CA PHE A 169 -6.30 7.72 4.80
C PHE A 169 -6.37 8.24 3.36
N GLN A 170 -6.90 9.44 3.22
CA GLN A 170 -6.93 10.19 1.98
C GLN A 170 -6.56 11.64 2.31
N ASP A 171 -5.67 12.24 1.52
CA ASP A 171 -5.27 13.64 1.69
C ASP A 171 -4.82 13.97 3.14
N CYS A 172 -3.99 13.07 3.70
CA CYS A 172 -3.47 13.16 5.07
C CYS A 172 -4.54 13.23 6.17
N ARG A 173 -5.70 12.62 5.95
CA ARG A 173 -6.80 12.53 6.92
C ARG A 173 -7.45 11.16 6.88
N GLU A 174 -7.94 10.68 8.02
CA GLU A 174 -8.77 9.47 8.06
C GLU A 174 -10.03 9.73 7.21
N SER A 175 -10.30 8.82 6.28
CA SER A 175 -11.49 8.87 5.44
C SER A 175 -12.34 7.63 5.67
N ARG A 176 -13.61 7.85 6.02
CA ARG A 176 -14.62 6.80 6.17
C ARG A 176 -15.35 6.50 4.86
N CYS A 177 -15.05 7.25 3.80
CA CYS A 177 -15.66 7.11 2.49
C CYS A 177 -15.03 5.95 1.70
N ILE A 178 -15.16 4.73 2.23
CA ILE A 178 -14.67 3.51 1.61
C ILE A 178 -15.82 2.60 1.16
N ALA A 179 -15.53 1.61 0.31
CA ALA A 179 -16.52 0.60 -0.08
C ALA A 179 -17.06 -0.13 1.17
N PRO A 180 -18.36 -0.42 1.26
CA PRO A 180 -18.91 -1.17 2.39
C PRO A 180 -18.22 -2.53 2.57
N GLU A 181 -17.88 -3.22 1.48
CA GLU A 181 -17.15 -4.48 1.54
C GLU A 181 -15.78 -4.34 2.22
N ALA A 182 -15.13 -3.18 2.10
CA ALA A 182 -13.79 -2.95 2.67
C ALA A 182 -13.77 -2.96 4.21
N GLN A 183 -14.93 -2.83 4.84
CA GLN A 183 -15.12 -2.88 6.30
C GLN A 183 -15.55 -4.26 6.81
N ASP A 184 -15.78 -5.22 5.91
CA ASP A 184 -16.20 -6.57 6.29
C ASP A 184 -15.00 -7.42 6.69
N MET A 185 -14.84 -7.62 8.00
CA MET A 185 -13.75 -8.44 8.56
C MET A 185 -13.82 -9.90 8.11
N ARG A 186 -15.01 -10.46 7.88
CA ARG A 186 -15.14 -11.86 7.40
C ARG A 186 -14.67 -11.98 5.96
N LEU A 187 -15.03 -11.01 5.13
CA LEU A 187 -14.53 -10.93 3.76
C LEU A 187 -13.00 -10.75 3.75
N ALA A 188 -12.46 -9.92 4.63
CA ALA A 188 -11.03 -9.71 4.78
C ALA A 188 -10.28 -10.99 5.17
N GLU A 189 -10.81 -11.76 6.12
CA GLU A 189 -10.26 -13.07 6.50
C GLU A 189 -10.31 -14.07 5.34
N GLN A 190 -11.43 -14.15 4.63
CA GLN A 190 -11.59 -15.06 3.49
C GLN A 190 -10.63 -14.71 2.36
N LEU A 191 -10.44 -13.41 2.07
CA LEU A 191 -9.45 -12.93 1.14
C LEU A 191 -8.05 -13.33 1.59
N TRP A 192 -7.68 -13.08 2.85
CA TRP A 192 -6.37 -13.45 3.39
C TRP A 192 -6.05 -14.93 3.17
N ARG A 193 -6.99 -15.82 3.55
CA ARG A 193 -6.84 -17.27 3.38
C ARG A 193 -6.64 -17.65 1.92
N LYS A 194 -7.44 -17.10 1.01
CA LYS A 194 -7.29 -17.32 -0.44
C LYS A 194 -5.95 -16.79 -0.96
N SER A 195 -5.50 -15.62 -0.51
CA SER A 195 -4.21 -15.05 -0.90
C SER A 195 -3.06 -15.95 -0.45
N VAL A 196 -3.09 -16.42 0.80
CA VAL A 196 -2.13 -17.41 1.34
C VAL A 196 -2.06 -18.66 0.46
N ASP A 197 -3.22 -19.22 0.08
CA ASP A 197 -3.28 -20.41 -0.77
C ASP A 197 -2.72 -20.13 -2.17
N LEU A 198 -3.05 -18.99 -2.76
CA LEU A 198 -2.59 -18.57 -4.09
C LEU A 198 -1.07 -18.40 -4.15
N VAL A 199 -0.47 -17.80 -3.10
CA VAL A 199 0.99 -17.63 -3.01
C VAL A 199 1.70 -18.83 -2.38
N LYS A 200 0.96 -19.91 -2.06
CA LYS A 200 1.46 -21.19 -1.53
C LYS A 200 2.28 -21.03 -0.24
N LEU A 201 1.89 -20.08 0.62
CA LEU A 201 2.53 -19.92 1.92
C LEU A 201 2.14 -21.03 2.87
N THR A 202 3.11 -21.56 3.61
CA THR A 202 2.90 -22.62 4.59
C THR A 202 2.42 -22.06 5.93
N LYS A 203 1.78 -22.90 6.76
CA LYS A 203 1.40 -22.52 8.14
C LYS A 203 2.60 -21.99 8.95
N SER A 204 3.77 -22.61 8.80
CA SER A 204 5.01 -22.15 9.45
C SER A 204 5.44 -20.74 9.04
N GLU A 205 5.10 -20.30 7.82
CA GLU A 205 5.45 -18.98 7.31
C GLU A 205 4.42 -17.90 7.69
N ILE A 206 3.26 -18.32 8.20
CA ILE A 206 2.13 -17.46 8.59
C ILE A 206 1.88 -17.58 10.10
N ASN A 207 2.68 -18.35 10.84
CA ASN A 207 2.48 -18.54 12.27
C ASN A 207 2.57 -17.19 12.99
N TYR A 208 1.47 -16.86 13.66
CA TYR A 208 1.26 -15.65 14.43
C TYR A 208 1.64 -15.86 15.88
#